data_AF-A0A8T2RID1-F1
#
_entry.id   AF-A0A8T2RID1-F1
#
_cell.length_a   1.000
_cell.length_b   1.000
_cell.length_c   1.000
_cell.angle_alpha   90.00
_cell.angle_beta   90.00
_cell.angle_gamma   90.00
#
_symmetry.space_group_name_H-M   'P 1'
#
loop_
_entity.id
_entity.type
_entity.pdbx_description
1 polymer ?
#
loop_
_entity_poly.entity_id
_entity_poly.type
_entity_poly.pdbx_seq_one_letter_code
_entity_poly.pdbx_strand_id
1 'polypeptide(L)'
;MQAEKIKLSNILTELQTLEQARRSSVALKLWQPEIVRLVQEQVVRQQPIDPQFRHYSLEMEAKVCREEIKKCRRRIDRNRLVIEKSNKDLEFLTYNPTQNLHEDVPQKRMKKLKTEKQSF
;
A
#
# COMPACT_ATOMS: atom_id res chain seq x y z
N MET A 1 3.00 4.57 3.13
CA MET A 1 2.89 4.00 1.76
C MET A 1 1.71 4.58 0.98
N GLN A 2 0.48 4.57 1.51
CA GLN A 2 -0.69 5.17 0.82
C GLN A 2 -0.52 6.68 0.57
N ALA A 3 -0.01 7.43 1.55
CA ALA A 3 0.28 8.86 1.37
C ALA A 3 1.25 9.13 0.20
N GLU A 4 2.36 8.39 0.10
CA GLU A 4 3.32 8.52 -1.01
C GLU A 4 2.72 8.14 -2.37
N LYS A 5 1.79 7.17 -2.40
CA LYS A 5 1.06 6.83 -3.63
C LYS A 5 0.11 7.95 -4.07
N ILE A 6 -0.58 8.59 -3.13
CA ILE A 6 -1.47 9.73 -3.39
C ILE A 6 -0.65 10.94 -3.85
N LYS A 7 0.50 11.22 -3.22
CA LYS A 7 1.42 12.26 -3.69
C LYS A 7 1.85 12.01 -5.14
N LEU A 8 2.21 10.77 -5.45
CA LEU A 8 2.63 10.38 -6.79
C LEU A 8 1.49 10.51 -7.82
N SER A 9 0.25 10.16 -7.47
CA SER A 9 -0.89 10.41 -8.37
C SER A 9 -1.13 11.89 -8.61
N ASN A 10 -1.01 12.73 -7.57
CA ASN A 10 -1.19 14.18 -7.69
C ASN A 10 -0.10 14.79 -8.59
N ILE A 11 1.15 14.37 -8.42
CA ILE A 11 2.26 14.79 -9.28
C ILE A 11 2.00 14.41 -10.74
N LEU A 12 1.50 13.20 -11.01
CA LEU A 12 1.16 12.78 -12.37
C LEU A 12 0.03 13.62 -12.97
N THR A 13 -1.02 13.92 -12.21
CA THR A 13 -2.10 14.81 -12.68
C THR A 13 -1.59 16.21 -12.98
N GLU A 14 -0.67 16.73 -12.17
CA GLU A 14 -0.09 18.06 -12.39
C GLU A 14 0.87 18.09 -13.59
N LEU A 15 1.65 17.02 -13.81
CA LEU A 15 2.45 16.90 -15.02
C LEU A 15 1.57 16.91 -16.28
N GLN A 16 0.43 16.24 -16.24
CA GLN A 16 -0.52 16.23 -17.35
C GLN A 16 -1.12 17.62 -17.60
N THR A 17 -1.46 18.38 -16.55
CA THR A 17 -1.97 19.75 -16.72
C THR A 17 -0.91 20.69 -17.27
N LEU A 18 0.35 20.56 -16.87
CA LEU A 18 1.47 21.32 -17.44
C LEU A 18 1.69 20.99 -18.91
N GLU A 19 1.61 19.71 -19.28
CA GLU A 19 1.73 19.31 -20.68
C GLU A 19 0.57 19.88 -21.52
N GLN A 20 -0.65 19.88 -20.97
CA GLN A 20 -1.80 20.51 -21.62
C GLN A 20 -1.58 22.01 -21.80
N ALA A 21 -1.06 22.71 -20.79
CA ALA A 21 -0.74 24.13 -20.90
C ALA A 21 0.35 24.41 -21.95
N ARG A 22 1.38 23.54 -22.03
CA ARG A 22 2.42 23.62 -23.08
C ARG A 22 1.81 23.48 -24.48
N ARG A 23 0.92 22.50 -24.68
CA ARG A 23 0.22 22.30 -25.95
C ARG A 23 -0.67 23.49 -26.31
N SER A 24 -1.44 23.99 -25.36
CA SER A 24 -2.27 25.20 -25.53
C SER A 24 -1.44 26.44 -25.89
N SER A 25 -0.28 26.63 -25.25
CA SER A 25 0.64 27.73 -25.58
C SER A 25 1.17 27.66 -27.01
N VAL A 26 1.44 26.46 -27.53
CA VAL A 26 1.84 26.27 -28.93
C VAL A 26 0.66 26.53 -29.86
N ALA A 27 -0.53 26.04 -29.53
CA ALA A 27 -1.73 26.21 -30.35
C ALA A 27 -2.17 27.68 -30.46
N LEU A 28 -1.98 28.49 -29.42
CA LEU A 28 -2.22 29.93 -29.44
C LEU A 28 -1.37 30.69 -30.47
N LYS A 29 -0.25 30.12 -30.96
CA LYS A 29 0.59 30.71 -32.00
C LYS A 29 0.06 30.47 -33.42
N LEU A 30 -0.91 29.58 -33.56
CA LEU A 30 -1.53 29.21 -34.83
C LEU A 30 -2.92 29.84 -34.94
N TRP A 31 -3.43 29.94 -36.16
CA TRP A 31 -4.79 30.40 -36.37
C TRP A 31 -5.79 29.38 -35.80
N GLN A 32 -6.81 29.88 -35.11
CA GLN A 32 -7.89 29.07 -34.54
C GLN A 32 -9.16 29.91 -34.29
N PRO A 33 -10.34 29.27 -34.17
CA PRO A 33 -11.57 29.96 -33.81
C PRO A 33 -11.51 30.60 -32.41
N GLU A 34 -12.22 31.71 -32.24
CA GLU A 34 -12.20 32.52 -31.02
C GLU A 34 -12.58 31.73 -29.75
N ILE A 35 -13.58 30.85 -29.86
CA ILE A 35 -14.02 29.99 -28.74
C ILE A 35 -12.88 29.07 -28.27
N VAL A 36 -12.12 28.51 -29.22
CA VAL A 36 -10.98 27.63 -28.92
C VAL A 36 -9.84 28.42 -28.30
N ARG A 37 -9.58 29.62 -28.82
CA ARG A 37 -8.57 30.55 -28.32
C ARG A 37 -8.80 30.90 -26.85
N LEU A 38 -10.04 31.26 -26.48
CA LEU A 38 -10.39 31.62 -25.10
C LEU A 38 -10.12 30.48 -24.11
N VAL A 39 -10.49 29.25 -24.47
CA VAL A 39 -10.25 28.06 -23.63
C VAL A 39 -8.75 27.85 -23.44
N GLN A 40 -7.96 27.92 -24.51
CA GLN A 40 -6.51 27.75 -24.42
C GLN A 40 -5.83 28.85 -23.61
N GLU A 41 -6.28 30.11 -23.76
CA GLU A 41 -5.79 31.22 -22.93
C GLU A 41 -6.08 30.99 -21.46
N GLN A 42 -7.27 30.51 -21.11
CA GLN A 42 -7.61 30.20 -19.72
C GLN A 42 -6.67 29.12 -19.16
N VAL A 43 -6.42 28.05 -19.92
CA VAL A 43 -5.50 26.97 -19.50
C VAL A 43 -4.08 27.51 -19.25
N VAL A 44 -3.59 28.38 -20.13
CA VAL A 44 -2.24 28.96 -20.00
C VAL A 44 -2.18 29.96 -18.85
N ARG A 45 -3.20 30.81 -18.67
CA ARG A 45 -3.28 31.81 -17.57
C ARG A 45 -3.34 31.16 -16.19
N GLN A 46 -3.93 29.97 -16.08
CA GLN A 46 -3.99 29.22 -14.82
C GLN A 46 -2.62 28.70 -14.35
N GLN A 47 -1.55 28.84 -15.14
CA GLN A 47 -0.20 28.40 -14.78
C GLN A 47 0.68 29.61 -14.40
N PRO A 48 0.85 29.91 -13.09
CA PRO A 48 1.59 31.11 -12.64
C PRO A 48 3.12 30.95 -12.61
N ILE A 49 3.64 29.72 -12.80
CA ILE A 49 5.07 29.39 -12.69
C ILE A 49 5.60 29.02 -14.08
N ASP A 50 6.88 29.29 -14.34
CA ASP A 50 7.58 28.77 -15.51
C ASP A 50 7.32 27.25 -15.66
N PRO A 51 6.65 26.81 -16.74
CA PRO A 51 6.31 25.41 -16.94
C PRO A 51 7.52 24.49 -16.92
N GLN A 52 8.69 24.95 -17.39
CA GLN A 52 9.91 24.15 -17.43
C GLN A 52 10.47 23.91 -16.03
N PHE A 53 10.55 24.96 -15.21
CA PHE A 53 10.99 24.84 -13.83
C PHE A 53 10.05 23.93 -13.02
N ARG A 54 8.72 24.12 -13.14
CA ARG A 54 7.77 23.29 -12.40
C ARG A 54 7.83 21.83 -12.85
N HIS A 55 8.01 21.58 -14.14
CA HIS A 55 8.20 20.23 -14.68
C HIS A 55 9.40 19.54 -14.02
N TYR A 56 10.58 20.18 -14.00
CA TYR A 56 11.77 19.63 -13.37
C TYR A 56 11.58 19.36 -11.86
N SER A 57 10.95 20.29 -11.14
CA SER A 57 10.61 20.10 -9.71
C SER A 57 9.74 18.87 -9.49
N LEU A 58 8.67 18.71 -10.28
CA LEU A 58 7.75 17.58 -10.19
C LEU A 58 8.42 16.26 -10.52
N GLU A 59 9.30 16.21 -11.53
CA GLU A 59 10.09 15.02 -11.82
C GLU A 59 10.95 14.60 -10.62
N MET A 60 11.55 15.57 -9.94
CA MET A 60 12.37 15.29 -8.77
C MET A 60 11.54 14.83 -7.57
N GLU A 61 10.40 15.46 -7.31
CA GLU A 61 9.44 15.01 -6.28
C GLU A 61 8.97 13.57 -6.55
N ALA A 62 8.69 13.23 -7.82
CA ALA A 62 8.29 11.88 -8.21
C ALA A 62 9.41 10.85 -7.98
N LYS A 63 10.68 11.21 -8.25
CA LYS A 63 11.83 10.34 -7.95
C LYS A 63 11.93 10.06 -6.46
N VAL A 64 11.83 11.10 -5.62
CA VAL A 64 11.86 10.95 -4.15
C VAL A 64 10.73 10.06 -3.65
N CYS A 65 9.49 10.29 -4.10
CA CYS A 65 8.34 9.47 -3.72
C CYS A 65 8.55 7.98 -4.07
N ARG A 66 9.09 7.70 -5.27
CA ARG A 66 9.40 6.32 -5.71
C ARG A 66 10.44 5.66 -4.82
N GLU A 67 11.49 6.39 -4.45
CA GLU A 67 12.53 5.89 -3.56
C GLU A 67 11.99 5.55 -2.18
N GLU A 68 11.13 6.41 -1.61
CA GLU A 68 10.50 6.17 -0.32
C GLU A 68 9.58 4.95 -0.33
N ILE A 69 8.79 4.77 -1.39
CA ILE A 69 8.00 3.54 -1.57
C ILE A 69 8.91 2.30 -1.60
N LYS A 70 10.05 2.37 -2.31
CA LYS A 70 11.03 1.28 -2.38
C LYS A 70 11.69 1.00 -1.03
N LYS A 71 11.97 2.03 -0.22
CA LYS A 71 12.50 1.88 1.15
C LYS A 71 11.45 1.25 2.07
N CYS A 72 10.21 1.71 2.03
CA CYS A 72 9.11 1.12 2.80
C CYS A 72 8.91 -0.36 2.46
N ARG A 73 8.92 -0.72 1.17
CA ARG A 73 8.77 -2.12 0.73
C ARG A 73 9.88 -3.01 1.30
N ARG A 74 11.13 -2.57 1.19
CA ARG A 74 12.29 -3.27 1.78
C ARG A 74 12.15 -3.46 3.30
N ARG A 75 11.62 -2.48 4.03
CA ARG A 75 11.37 -2.60 5.48
C ARG A 75 10.29 -3.64 5.78
N ILE A 76 9.21 -3.66 5.01
CA ILE A 76 8.13 -4.65 5.15
C ILE A 76 8.68 -6.06 4.91
N ASP A 77 9.44 -6.25 3.83
CA ASP A 77 9.99 -7.57 3.49
C ASP A 77 10.92 -8.09 4.59
N ARG A 78 11.78 -7.24 5.15
CA ARG A 78 12.63 -7.61 6.30
C ARG A 78 11.81 -7.98 7.53
N ASN A 79 10.82 -7.17 7.89
CA ASN A 79 9.97 -7.45 9.05
C ASN A 79 9.22 -8.76 8.88
N ARG A 80 8.76 -9.07 7.67
CA ARG A 80 8.10 -10.34 7.35
C ARG A 80 9.03 -11.53 7.59
N LEU A 81 10.28 -11.45 7.14
CA LEU A 81 11.28 -12.50 7.36
C LEU A 81 11.57 -12.69 8.86
N VAL A 82 11.67 -11.60 9.62
CA VAL A 82 11.89 -11.67 11.08
C VAL A 82 10.71 -12.36 11.76
N ILE A 83 9.48 -11.98 11.42
CA ILE A 83 8.27 -12.60 11.97
C ILE A 83 8.22 -14.10 11.64
N GLU A 84 8.51 -14.48 10.40
CA GLU A 84 8.51 -15.89 9.98
C GLU A 84 9.55 -16.70 10.76
N LYS A 85 10.74 -16.15 10.98
CA LYS A 85 11.78 -16.79 11.79
C LYS A 85 11.33 -16.95 13.24
N SER A 86 10.84 -15.87 13.87
CA SER A 86 10.34 -15.92 15.25
C SER A 86 9.19 -16.91 15.42
N ASN A 87 8.29 -17.04 14.43
CA ASN A 87 7.22 -18.03 14.47
C ASN A 87 7.75 -19.47 14.43
N LYS A 88 8.73 -19.76 13.56
CA LYS A 88 9.38 -21.09 13.52
C LYS A 88 10.09 -21.41 14.83
N ASP A 89 10.81 -20.44 15.38
CA ASP A 89 11.49 -20.57 16.67
C ASP A 89 10.48 -20.83 17.80
N LEU A 90 9.33 -20.13 17.78
CA LEU A 90 8.22 -20.36 18.71
C LEU A 90 7.63 -21.76 18.55
N GLU A 91 7.31 -22.21 17.33
CA GLU A 91 6.79 -23.55 17.04
C GLU A 91 7.74 -24.65 17.54
N PHE A 92 9.04 -24.46 17.38
CA PHE A 92 10.04 -25.39 17.90
C PHE A 92 10.05 -25.44 19.43
N LEU A 93 9.94 -24.29 20.09
CA LEU A 93 9.97 -24.21 21.56
C LEU A 93 8.65 -24.63 22.22
N THR A 94 7.52 -24.42 21.56
CA THR A 94 6.19 -24.85 22.03
C THR A 94 5.90 -26.31 21.67
N TYR A 95 6.81 -26.98 20.94
CA TYR A 95 6.71 -28.41 20.66
C TYR A 95 6.63 -29.19 21.97
N ASN A 96 5.43 -29.67 22.27
CA ASN A 96 5.16 -30.47 23.45
C ASN A 96 4.78 -31.88 23.00
N PRO A 97 5.68 -32.87 23.09
CA PRO A 97 5.43 -34.22 22.56
C PRO A 97 4.23 -34.92 23.22
N THR A 98 3.77 -34.43 24.38
CA THR A 98 2.61 -34.95 25.10
C THR A 98 1.26 -34.34 24.69
N GLN A 99 1.23 -33.21 23.98
CA GLN A 99 -0.01 -32.59 23.49
C GLN A 99 -0.60 -33.39 22.32
N ASN A 100 0.24 -33.93 21.44
CA ASN A 100 -0.21 -34.75 20.30
C ASN A 100 -0.59 -36.19 20.70
N LEU A 101 -0.25 -36.62 21.92
CA LEU A 101 -0.63 -37.94 22.44
C LEU A 101 -2.05 -37.97 23.03
N HIS A 102 -2.68 -36.81 23.24
CA HIS A 102 -4.01 -36.73 23.85
C HIS A 102 -5.16 -36.83 22.82
N GLU A 103 -4.86 -36.84 21.52
CA GLU A 103 -5.89 -36.99 20.47
C GLU A 103 -6.26 -38.46 20.18
N ASP A 104 -5.39 -39.42 20.50
CA ASP A 104 -5.56 -40.84 20.16
C ASP A 104 -5.96 -41.76 21.33
N VAL A 105 -6.24 -41.24 22.52
CA VAL A 105 -6.70 -42.10 23.64
C VAL A 105 -8.23 -42.14 23.64
N PRO A 106 -8.88 -43.29 23.35
CA PRO A 106 -10.32 -43.43 23.55
C PRO A 106 -10.59 -43.27 25.04
N GLN A 107 -11.28 -42.19 25.42
CA GLN A 107 -11.76 -41.99 26.78
C GLN A 107 -12.67 -43.17 27.15
N LYS A 108 -12.12 -44.18 27.82
CA LYS A 108 -12.90 -45.22 28.49
C LYS A 108 -13.71 -44.52 29.58
N ARG A 109 -14.96 -44.19 29.27
CA ARG A 109 -15.97 -43.76 30.24
C ARG A 109 -16.07 -44.83 31.33
N MET A 110 -15.50 -44.54 32.50
CA MET A 110 -15.71 -45.39 33.67
C MET A 110 -17.19 -45.37 34.03
N LYS A 111 -17.86 -46.52 33.87
CA LYS A 111 -19.24 -46.71 34.31
C LYS A 111 -19.27 -46.64 35.83
N LYS A 112 -20.00 -45.67 36.38
CA LYS A 112 -20.25 -45.57 37.83
C LYS A 112 -20.95 -46.85 38.29
N LEU A 113 -20.31 -47.64 39.16
CA LEU A 113 -21.00 -48.68 39.91
C LEU A 113 -22.02 -47.98 40.84
N LYS A 114 -23.29 -48.31 40.66
CA LYS A 114 -24.34 -47.99 41.61
C LYS A 114 -24.11 -48.86 42.85
N THR A 115 -23.79 -48.25 43.98
CA THR A 115 -23.98 -48.89 45.27
C THR A 115 -25.47 -48.90 45.57
N GLU A 116 -26.04 -50.10 45.48
CA GLU A 116 -27.40 -50.40 45.86
C GLU A 116 -27.53 -50.38 47.38
N LYS A 117 -28.63 -49.79 47.86
CA LYS A 117 -29.01 -49.73 49.27
C LYS A 117 -29.23 -51.15 49.80
N GLN A 118 -28.72 -51.45 51.00
CA GLN A 118 -29.39 -52.39 51.89
C GLN A 118 -29.45 -51.81 53.30
N SER A 119 -30.68 -51.49 53.67
CA SER A 119 -31.18 -51.18 55.00
C SER A 119 -31.00 -52.39 55.93
N PHE A 120 -30.65 -52.15 57.19
CA PHE A 120 -31.28 -52.75 58.37
C PHE A 120 -31.14 -51.79 59.54
#